data_AF-A0A0F8XXV2-F1
#
_entry.id   AF-A0A0F8XXV2-F1
#
_cell.length_a   1.000
_cell.length_b   1.000
_cell.length_c   1.000
_cell.angle_alpha   90.00
_cell.angle_beta   90.00
_cell.angle_gamma   90.00
#
_symmetry.space_group_name_H-M   'P 1'
#
loop_
_entity.id
_entity.type
_entity.pdbx_description
1 polymer ?
#
loop_
_entity_poly.entity_id
_entity_poly.type
_entity_poly.pdbx_seq_one_letter_code
_entity_poly.pdbx_strand_id
1 'polypeptide(L)'
;MPRTGVAYLPLHGGSAPRWLFERMVLLSRQITLVIVEEFGPHEMLARLSDPHWFQAFGCLLGFDWHSSGLTTVVCGALKQALAGLERDTGLLVAGGKGATSRKTPSEIERAAERFSFEPQPLVYASRMAAKVDSAALQDGYQVYHHT
;
A
#
# COMPACT_ATOMS: atom_id res chain seq x y z
N MET A 1 -21.92 -24.49 26.89
CA MET A 1 -20.76 -23.57 26.97
C MET A 1 -20.91 -22.52 25.89
N PRO A 2 -20.87 -21.22 26.20
CA PRO A 2 -20.79 -20.21 25.15
C PRO A 2 -19.43 -20.35 24.47
N ARG A 3 -19.39 -20.42 23.15
CA ARG A 3 -18.13 -20.44 22.39
C ARG A 3 -17.45 -19.08 22.59
N THR A 4 -16.32 -19.04 23.30
CA THR A 4 -15.43 -17.87 23.40
C THR A 4 -14.23 -18.07 22.47
N GLY A 5 -13.79 -17.01 21.78
CA GLY A 5 -12.62 -17.07 20.88
C GLY A 5 -12.91 -17.47 19.43
N VAL A 6 -14.14 -17.26 18.94
CA VAL A 6 -14.46 -17.46 17.51
C VAL A 6 -14.21 -16.18 16.74
N ALA A 7 -13.27 -16.20 15.79
CA ALA A 7 -13.09 -15.14 14.81
C ALA A 7 -13.83 -15.52 13.51
N TYR A 8 -14.76 -14.66 13.08
CA TYR A 8 -15.41 -14.81 11.79
C TYR A 8 -14.60 -14.00 10.77
N LEU A 9 -14.05 -14.68 9.77
CA LEU A 9 -13.27 -14.07 8.69
C LEU A 9 -14.03 -14.27 7.37
N PRO A 10 -15.08 -13.47 7.11
CA PRO A 10 -15.85 -13.62 5.88
C PRO A 10 -15.01 -13.22 4.67
N LEU A 11 -15.23 -13.94 3.57
CA LEU A 11 -14.71 -13.52 2.29
C LEU A 11 -15.53 -12.31 1.81
N HIS A 12 -14.91 -11.14 1.79
CA HIS A 12 -15.56 -9.93 1.28
C HIS A 12 -15.42 -9.90 -0.24
N GLY A 13 -16.51 -10.14 -0.96
CA GLY A 13 -16.56 -10.01 -2.42
C GLY A 13 -16.69 -8.56 -2.86
N GLY A 14 -16.27 -8.26 -4.09
CA GLY A 14 -16.46 -6.96 -4.73
C GLY A 14 -15.30 -5.97 -4.53
N SER A 15 -15.61 -4.68 -4.69
CA SER A 15 -14.65 -3.58 -4.53
C SER A 15 -15.10 -2.64 -3.41
N ALA A 16 -14.14 -1.93 -2.82
CA ALA A 16 -14.45 -0.85 -1.88
C ALA A 16 -15.44 0.12 -2.54
N PRO A 17 -16.55 0.48 -1.88
CA PRO A 17 -17.50 1.44 -2.42
C PRO A 17 -16.79 2.75 -2.75
N ARG A 18 -17.13 3.34 -3.90
CA ARG A 18 -16.47 4.56 -4.38
C ARG A 18 -16.48 5.70 -3.36
N TRP A 19 -17.61 5.91 -2.70
CA TRP A 19 -17.76 6.95 -1.68
C TRP A 19 -16.83 6.74 -0.47
N LEU A 20 -16.56 5.47 -0.10
CA LEU A 20 -15.64 5.15 0.99
C LEU A 20 -14.21 5.40 0.53
N PHE A 21 -13.86 4.89 -0.64
CA PHE A 21 -12.53 5.05 -1.20
C PHE A 21 -12.14 6.53 -1.39
N GLU A 22 -13.06 7.37 -1.86
CA GLU A 22 -12.83 8.82 -1.96
C GLU A 22 -12.51 9.46 -0.59
N ARG A 23 -13.19 9.03 0.48
CA ARG A 23 -12.88 9.48 1.85
C ARG A 23 -11.56 8.92 2.36
N MET A 24 -11.23 7.66 2.06
CA MET A 24 -9.94 7.05 2.39
C MET A 24 -8.79 7.84 1.78
N VAL A 25 -8.91 8.25 0.52
CA VAL A 25 -7.90 9.08 -0.18
C VAL A 25 -7.71 10.42 0.53
N LEU A 26 -8.80 11.11 0.88
CA LEU A 26 -8.73 12.39 1.58
C LEU A 26 -8.08 12.27 2.95
N LEU A 27 -8.50 11.28 3.75
CA LEU A 27 -7.95 11.08 5.10
C LEU A 27 -6.50 10.59 5.05
N SER A 28 -6.18 9.66 4.16
CA SER A 28 -4.81 9.16 3.95
C SER A 28 -3.86 10.30 3.59
N ARG A 29 -4.30 11.24 2.75
CA ARG A 29 -3.53 12.45 2.43
C ARG A 29 -3.23 13.27 3.69
N GLN A 30 -4.25 13.62 4.47
CA GLN A 30 -4.05 14.47 5.64
C GLN A 30 -3.18 13.82 6.71
N ILE A 31 -3.39 12.53 7.00
CA ILE A 31 -2.57 11.79 7.95
C ILE A 31 -1.12 11.71 7.47
N THR A 32 -0.90 11.42 6.18
CA THR A 32 0.47 11.37 5.63
C THR A 32 1.15 12.72 5.69
N LEU A 33 0.46 13.81 5.34
CA LEU A 33 1.01 15.16 5.41
C LEU A 33 1.44 15.53 6.82
N VAL A 34 0.59 15.31 7.84
CA VAL A 34 0.91 15.59 9.24
C VAL A 34 2.13 14.78 9.70
N ILE A 35 2.20 13.50 9.36
CA ILE A 35 3.34 12.65 9.74
C ILE A 35 4.64 13.14 9.08
N VAL A 36 4.57 13.48 7.80
CA VAL A 36 5.74 13.95 7.04
C VAL A 36 6.19 15.33 7.52
N GLU A 37 5.25 16.24 7.85
CA GLU A 37 5.55 17.58 8.37
C GLU A 37 6.26 17.51 9.73
N GLU A 38 5.76 16.66 10.64
CA GLU A 38 6.28 16.57 12.01
C GLU A 38 7.54 15.69 12.13
N PHE A 39 7.64 14.63 11.33
CA PHE A 39 8.66 13.58 11.50
C PHE A 39 9.47 13.25 10.23
N GLY A 40 9.08 13.79 9.08
CA GLY A 40 9.74 13.55 7.79
C GLY A 40 9.27 12.27 7.05
N PRO A 41 9.66 12.12 5.77
CA PRO A 41 9.22 11.02 4.92
C PRO A 41 9.72 9.65 5.39
N HIS A 42 10.91 9.60 6.03
CA HIS A 42 11.47 8.35 6.54
C HIS A 42 10.60 7.73 7.65
N GLU A 43 10.05 8.56 8.53
CA GLU A 43 9.14 8.08 9.58
C GLU A 43 7.87 7.48 8.98
N MET A 44 7.33 8.09 7.92
CA MET A 44 6.16 7.52 7.23
C MET A 44 6.47 6.14 6.65
N LEU A 45 7.63 5.95 6.03
CA LEU A 45 8.06 4.64 5.51
C LEU A 45 8.26 3.62 6.64
N ALA A 46 8.86 4.03 7.77
CA ALA A 46 9.03 3.17 8.94
C ALA A 46 7.68 2.70 9.49
N ARG A 47 6.71 3.61 9.62
CA ARG A 47 5.35 3.29 10.09
C ARG A 47 4.60 2.38 9.13
N LEU A 48 4.68 2.63 7.81
CA LEU A 48 4.06 1.76 6.81
C LEU A 48 4.69 0.36 6.78
N SER A 49 5.96 0.21 7.18
CA SER A 49 6.63 -1.08 7.27
C SER A 49 6.26 -1.89 8.51
N ASP A 50 5.68 -1.26 9.54
CA ASP A 50 5.16 -1.98 10.71
C ASP A 50 3.78 -2.58 10.39
N PRO A 51 3.61 -3.91 10.47
CA PRO A 51 2.36 -4.56 10.06
C PRO A 51 1.18 -4.20 10.97
N HIS A 52 1.41 -3.95 12.26
CA HIS A 52 0.33 -3.55 13.18
C HIS A 52 -0.11 -2.12 12.92
N TRP A 53 0.85 -1.22 12.68
CA TRP A 53 0.57 0.16 12.34
C TRP A 53 -0.13 0.26 10.99
N PHE A 54 0.32 -0.47 9.98
CA PHE A 54 -0.32 -0.50 8.66
C PHE A 54 -1.77 -1.01 8.74
N GLN A 55 -2.01 -2.08 9.51
CA GLN A 55 -3.35 -2.60 9.77
C GLN A 55 -4.23 -1.56 10.49
N ALA A 56 -3.70 -0.91 11.53
CA ALA A 56 -4.41 0.15 12.26
C ALA A 56 -4.70 1.36 11.37
N PHE A 57 -3.76 1.74 10.50
CA PHE A 57 -3.95 2.79 9.51
C PHE A 57 -5.08 2.43 8.54
N GLY A 58 -5.11 1.20 8.01
CA GLY A 58 -6.23 0.73 7.20
C GLY A 58 -7.57 0.81 7.92
N CYS A 59 -7.60 0.45 9.21
CA CYS A 59 -8.80 0.56 10.04
C CYS A 59 -9.22 2.02 10.26
N LEU A 60 -8.27 2.90 10.52
CA LEU A 60 -8.50 4.34 10.67
C LEU A 60 -9.08 4.96 9.40
N LEU A 61 -8.67 4.48 8.21
CA LEU A 61 -9.23 4.93 6.94
C LEU A 61 -10.68 4.44 6.71
N GLY A 62 -11.24 3.62 7.61
CA GLY A 62 -12.61 3.13 7.54
C GLY A 62 -12.75 1.74 6.92
N PHE A 63 -11.66 0.98 6.88
CA PHE A 63 -11.67 -0.42 6.46
C PHE A 63 -11.83 -1.35 7.66
N ASP A 64 -12.54 -2.48 7.51
CA ASP A 64 -12.68 -3.42 8.63
C ASP A 64 -11.40 -4.22 8.87
N TRP A 65 -11.11 -4.50 10.14
CA TRP A 65 -9.92 -5.25 10.57
C TRP A 65 -9.82 -6.66 9.96
N HIS A 66 -10.96 -7.29 9.65
CA HIS A 66 -11.02 -8.64 9.08
C HIS A 66 -11.10 -8.64 7.54
N SER A 67 -10.97 -7.48 6.89
CA SER A 67 -11.14 -7.39 5.45
C SER A 67 -9.88 -7.82 4.70
N SER A 68 -9.99 -8.87 3.89
CA SER A 68 -8.89 -9.40 3.08
C SER A 68 -8.36 -8.42 2.02
N GLY A 69 -9.13 -7.37 1.70
CA GLY A 69 -8.75 -6.35 0.73
C GLY A 69 -7.90 -5.21 1.30
N LEU A 70 -7.57 -5.22 2.60
CA LEU A 70 -7.02 -4.05 3.29
C LEU A 70 -5.76 -3.52 2.62
N THR A 71 -4.74 -4.36 2.45
CA THR A 71 -3.48 -3.96 1.81
C THR A 71 -3.72 -3.36 0.43
N THR A 72 -4.56 -4.00 -0.39
CA THR A 72 -4.80 -3.51 -1.74
C THR A 72 -5.51 -2.15 -1.77
N VAL A 73 -6.52 -1.97 -0.92
CA VAL A 73 -7.32 -0.73 -0.91
C VAL A 73 -6.54 0.41 -0.26
N VAL A 74 -5.82 0.15 0.84
CA VAL A 74 -5.00 1.14 1.54
C VAL A 74 -3.85 1.62 0.65
N CYS A 75 -3.11 0.72 0.01
CA CYS A 75 -2.06 1.08 -0.93
C CYS A 75 -2.61 1.89 -2.13
N GLY A 76 -3.77 1.49 -2.65
CA GLY A 76 -4.46 2.25 -3.70
C GLY A 76 -4.87 3.67 -3.27
N ALA A 77 -5.42 3.79 -2.06
CA ALA A 77 -5.81 5.07 -1.49
C ALA A 77 -4.60 5.98 -1.25
N LEU A 78 -3.51 5.43 -0.70
CA LEU A 78 -2.26 6.16 -0.48
C LEU A 78 -1.62 6.63 -1.79
N LYS A 79 -1.58 5.77 -2.81
CA LYS A 79 -1.07 6.13 -4.14
C LYS A 79 -1.85 7.30 -4.75
N GLN A 80 -3.17 7.29 -4.64
CA GLN A 80 -4.01 8.40 -5.14
C GLN A 80 -3.93 9.64 -4.23
N ALA A 81 -3.77 9.44 -2.92
CA ALA A 81 -3.62 10.53 -1.96
C ALA A 81 -2.36 11.36 -2.23
N LEU A 82 -1.25 10.72 -2.59
CA LEU A 82 0.04 11.37 -2.81
C LEU A 82 0.29 11.82 -4.26
N ALA A 83 -0.59 11.46 -5.20
CA ALA A 83 -0.47 11.89 -6.59
C ALA A 83 -0.43 13.42 -6.69
N GLY A 84 0.65 13.95 -7.28
CA GLY A 84 0.90 15.38 -7.42
C GLY A 84 1.53 16.07 -6.19
N LEU A 85 1.71 15.37 -5.07
CA LEU A 85 2.33 15.88 -3.84
C LEU A 85 3.73 15.30 -3.61
N GLU A 86 4.31 14.66 -4.62
CA GLU A 86 5.54 13.88 -4.44
C GLU A 86 6.75 14.77 -4.12
N ARG A 87 6.78 16.00 -4.66
CA ARG A 87 7.83 16.99 -4.35
C ARG A 87 7.70 17.54 -2.93
N ASP A 88 6.47 17.71 -2.45
CA ASP A 88 6.21 18.30 -1.13
C ASP A 88 6.41 17.27 -0.01
N THR A 89 6.07 16.00 -0.30
CA THR A 89 6.16 14.92 0.69
C THR A 89 7.46 14.13 0.62
N GLY A 90 8.17 14.16 -0.52
CA GLY A 90 9.32 13.28 -0.75
C GLY A 90 8.96 11.80 -0.90
N LEU A 91 7.67 11.47 -1.05
CA LEU A 91 7.17 10.11 -1.15
C LEU A 91 6.66 9.78 -2.55
N LEU A 92 6.99 8.57 -3.01
CA LEU A 92 6.57 8.02 -4.29
C LEU A 92 5.95 6.65 -4.05
N VAL A 93 4.80 6.38 -4.69
CA VAL A 93 4.10 5.10 -4.58
C VAL A 93 4.00 4.47 -5.96
N ALA A 94 4.64 3.31 -6.14
CA ALA A 94 4.66 2.55 -7.38
C ALA A 94 3.84 1.26 -7.24
N GLY A 95 3.41 0.64 -8.33
CA GLY A 95 2.66 -0.61 -8.31
C GLY A 95 1.16 -0.50 -8.04
N GLY A 96 0.57 -1.64 -7.69
CA GLY A 96 -0.85 -1.77 -7.39
C GLY A 96 -1.36 -3.21 -7.55
N LYS A 97 -2.66 -3.33 -7.80
CA LYS A 97 -3.37 -4.61 -7.97
C LYS A 97 -3.27 -5.14 -9.40
N GLY A 98 -3.23 -6.46 -9.56
CA GLY A 98 -3.39 -7.17 -10.83
C GLY A 98 -2.38 -6.73 -11.88
N ALA A 99 -2.84 -6.33 -13.07
CA ALA A 99 -1.94 -5.91 -14.14
C ALA A 99 -1.03 -4.73 -13.77
N THR A 100 -1.41 -3.90 -12.80
CA THR A 100 -0.62 -2.75 -12.34
C THR A 100 0.58 -3.18 -11.50
N SER A 101 0.53 -4.30 -10.78
CA SER A 101 1.67 -4.82 -10.00
C SER A 101 2.91 -5.05 -10.88
N ARG A 102 2.70 -5.49 -12.11
CA ARG A 102 3.75 -5.74 -13.10
C ARG A 102 4.39 -4.46 -13.65
N LYS A 103 3.79 -3.30 -13.39
CA LYS A 103 4.28 -1.99 -13.85
C LYS A 103 5.17 -1.30 -12.83
N THR A 104 5.36 -1.86 -11.63
CA THR A 104 6.19 -1.24 -10.59
C THR A 104 7.60 -0.87 -11.09
N PRO A 105 8.35 -1.74 -11.81
CA PRO A 105 9.67 -1.36 -12.32
C PRO A 105 9.65 -0.13 -13.23
N SER A 106 8.72 -0.06 -14.18
CA SER A 106 8.62 1.07 -15.10
C SER A 106 8.04 2.33 -14.47
N GLU A 107 7.23 2.20 -13.42
CA GLU A 107 6.83 3.32 -12.58
C GLU A 107 8.01 3.92 -11.81
N ILE A 108 8.89 3.08 -11.26
CA ILE A 108 10.13 3.52 -10.60
C ILE A 108 11.05 4.23 -11.59
N GLU A 109 11.26 3.67 -12.78
CA GLU A 109 12.10 4.28 -13.83
C GLU A 109 11.56 5.65 -14.26
N ARG A 110 10.25 5.79 -14.49
CA ARG A 110 9.65 7.10 -14.81
C ARG A 110 9.75 8.10 -13.66
N ALA A 111 9.63 7.63 -12.42
CA ALA A 111 9.83 8.49 -11.27
C ALA A 111 11.30 8.95 -11.19
N ALA A 112 12.27 8.08 -11.45
CA ALA A 112 13.67 8.43 -11.52
C ALA A 112 13.96 9.51 -12.57
N GLU A 113 13.33 9.43 -13.75
CA GLU A 113 13.42 10.49 -14.76
C GLU A 113 12.88 11.84 -14.25
N ARG A 114 11.72 11.84 -13.57
CA ARG A 114 11.05 13.05 -13.07
C ARG A 114 11.74 13.69 -11.86
N PHE A 115 12.36 12.89 -11.00
CA PHE A 115 12.93 13.31 -9.71
C PHE A 115 14.45 13.17 -9.63
N SER A 116 15.09 12.70 -10.69
CA SER A 116 16.56 12.63 -10.85
C SER A 116 17.27 11.78 -9.78
N PHE A 117 16.87 10.52 -9.63
CA PHE A 117 17.55 9.53 -8.78
C PHE A 117 17.92 8.26 -9.55
N GLU A 118 18.80 7.41 -9.00
CA GLU A 118 19.18 6.14 -9.62
C GLU A 118 18.10 5.05 -9.40
N PRO A 119 17.43 4.54 -10.45
CA PRO A 119 16.30 3.62 -10.28
C PRO A 119 16.71 2.18 -10.00
N GLN A 120 17.91 1.75 -10.42
CA GLN A 120 18.28 0.34 -10.48
C GLN A 120 18.26 -0.38 -9.11
N PRO A 121 18.74 0.22 -8.00
CA PRO A 121 18.62 -0.39 -6.68
C PRO A 121 17.16 -0.62 -6.26
N LEU A 122 16.26 0.31 -6.57
CA LEU A 122 14.84 0.21 -6.23
C LEU A 122 14.09 -0.79 -7.13
N VAL A 123 14.41 -0.83 -8.43
CA VAL A 123 13.88 -1.85 -9.36
C VAL A 123 14.32 -3.25 -8.92
N TYR A 124 15.58 -3.41 -8.53
CA TYR A 124 16.09 -4.68 -8.00
C TYR A 124 15.35 -5.07 -6.71
N ALA A 125 15.25 -4.17 -5.73
CA ALA A 125 14.54 -4.42 -4.48
C ALA A 125 13.07 -4.80 -4.72
N SER A 126 12.38 -4.08 -5.60
CA SER A 126 11.00 -4.39 -6.01
C SER A 126 10.87 -5.80 -6.60
N ARG A 127 11.78 -6.21 -7.47
CA ARG A 127 11.74 -7.55 -8.09
C ARG A 127 12.04 -8.64 -7.08
N MET A 128 13.01 -8.41 -6.19
CA MET A 128 13.38 -9.36 -5.16
C MET A 128 12.25 -9.56 -4.14
N ALA A 129 11.59 -8.49 -3.70
CA ALA A 129 10.41 -8.58 -2.82
C ALA A 129 9.30 -9.42 -3.47
N ALA A 130 8.92 -9.09 -4.72
CA ALA A 130 7.89 -9.85 -5.44
C ALA A 130 8.29 -11.32 -5.67
N LYS A 131 9.58 -11.61 -5.84
CA LYS A 131 10.10 -12.98 -5.99
C LYS A 131 10.01 -13.77 -4.69
N VAL A 132 10.36 -13.15 -3.56
CA VAL A 132 10.24 -13.75 -2.23
C VAL A 132 8.77 -14.06 -1.96
N ASP A 133 7.86 -13.11 -2.17
CA ASP A 133 6.43 -13.29 -1.96
C ASP A 133 5.86 -14.42 -2.84
N SER A 134 6.25 -14.48 -4.11
CA SER A 134 5.81 -15.55 -5.02
C SER A 134 6.39 -16.92 -4.66
N ALA A 135 7.52 -16.98 -3.96
CA ALA A 135 8.19 -18.23 -3.61
C ALA A 135 7.88 -18.71 -2.18
N ALA A 136 7.35 -17.82 -1.33
CA ALA A 136 6.99 -18.13 0.05
C ALA A 136 5.90 -19.22 0.13
N LEU A 137 4.95 -19.18 -0.79
CA LEU A 137 3.91 -20.21 -0.96
C LEU A 137 4.08 -20.86 -2.34
N GLN A 138 4.49 -22.14 -2.35
CA GLN A 138 4.62 -22.94 -3.58
C GLN A 138 3.27 -23.51 -4.04
N ASP A 139 2.27 -22.64 -4.15
CA ASP A 139 0.87 -23.00 -4.41
C ASP A 139 0.49 -22.92 -5.90
N GLY A 140 1.42 -22.47 -6.76
CA GLY A 140 1.20 -22.31 -8.20
C GLY A 140 0.49 -21.01 -8.60
N TYR A 141 0.13 -20.16 -7.63
CA TYR A 141 -0.46 -18.85 -7.90
C TYR A 141 0.61 -17.79 -8.13
N GLN A 142 0.20 -16.67 -8.74
CA GLN A 142 1.03 -15.49 -8.96
C GLN A 142 0.63 -14.39 -7.99
N VAL A 143 1.59 -13.56 -7.57
CA VAL A 143 1.33 -12.42 -6.70
C VAL A 143 0.32 -11.47 -7.35
N TYR A 144 -0.80 -11.28 -6.66
CA TYR A 144 -1.93 -10.49 -7.14
C TYR A 144 -1.78 -8.99 -6.90
N HIS A 145 -0.92 -8.57 -5.97
CA HIS A 145 -0.72 -7.17 -5.60
C HIS A 145 0.74 -6.93 -5.22
N HIS A 146 1.33 -5.84 -5.69
CA HIS A 146 2.70 -5.42 -5.37
C HIS A 146 2.75 -3.89 -5.42
N THR A 147 3.12 -3.22 -4.33
CA THR A 147 3.19 -1.75 -4.20
C THR A 147 4.42 -1.38 -3.39
#